data_AF-A0A395IEA3-F1
#
_entry.id   AF-A0A395IEA3-F1
#
_cell.length_a   1.000
_cell.length_b   1.000
_cell.length_c   1.000
_cell.angle_alpha   90.00
_cell.angle_beta   90.00
_cell.angle_gamma   90.00
#
_symmetry.space_group_name_H-M   'P 1'
#
loop_
_entity.id
_entity.type
_entity.pdbx_description
1 polymer ?
#
loop_
_entity_poly.entity_id
_entity_poly.type
_entity_poly.pdbx_seq_one_letter_code
_entity_poly.pdbx_strand_id
1 'polypeptide(L)'
;MLDMEAFSEAVVGVPGEGLNIEQRKLLTIGVELAAKPALLLFLDEPTSGLDSQSSWAIVSFLRKLADNGQAVLATIHQPSAILFQEFDRLLLHQVWKESDEAKGIQAEISRIQQEMGHQSSCEDDTSHSEFAMPFHIQLMEVLKRVFQQYWRTPGYAYSKFALGIASALFIGFSFFHADASQQGLQGVIFSIFMITTILTTLVQQIMPRFILQRDLYEFRERPSKTYSWKAFIIANIAVEIPYQILLASGRQGLILLLLIQFFVFTSTFAHMLISALPEAETAGNIATLIFALTLTFNGVFQPPQALPGSGSSYLISAIASTGLSGRKVTCPVNELAIMQPPAGHSCGAYLQPYATAAGGSIYNPDAMSDCQYCPSSNSDQFLSTVAISYSTGWERLRHYVCVYLF
;
A
#
# COMPACT_ATOMS: atom_id res chain seq x y z
N MET A 1 -6.74 -18.65 -35.31
CA MET A 1 -6.21 -17.40 -35.91
C MET A 1 -4.88 -17.01 -35.27
N LEU A 2 -4.79 -16.91 -33.93
CA LEU A 2 -3.53 -16.65 -33.22
C LEU A 2 -2.69 -17.92 -32.89
N ASP A 3 -3.21 -19.12 -33.18
CA ASP A 3 -2.55 -20.43 -32.98
C ASP A 3 -1.92 -20.63 -31.58
N MET A 4 -2.51 -20.04 -30.55
CA MET A 4 -2.00 -20.06 -29.17
C MET A 4 -2.48 -21.26 -28.34
N GLU A 5 -3.21 -22.22 -28.93
CA GLU A 5 -3.84 -23.33 -28.20
C GLU A 5 -2.81 -24.15 -27.42
N ALA A 6 -1.63 -24.38 -28.02
CA ALA A 6 -0.54 -25.15 -27.43
C ALA A 6 0.03 -24.56 -26.12
N PHE A 7 -0.14 -23.26 -25.88
CA PHE A 7 0.37 -22.55 -24.71
C PHE A 7 -0.69 -21.71 -23.99
N SER A 8 -1.97 -22.01 -24.23
CA SER A 8 -3.12 -21.27 -23.66
C SER A 8 -3.16 -21.29 -22.12
N GLU A 9 -2.77 -22.40 -21.50
CA GLU A 9 -2.72 -22.59 -20.04
C GLU A 9 -1.32 -22.36 -19.45
N ALA A 10 -0.35 -21.95 -20.27
CA ALA A 10 1.02 -21.75 -19.80
C ALA A 10 1.16 -20.47 -18.96
N VAL A 11 2.02 -20.51 -17.96
CA VAL A 11 2.34 -19.32 -17.15
C VAL A 11 3.19 -18.36 -17.98
N VAL A 12 2.74 -17.10 -18.12
CA VAL A 12 3.46 -16.05 -18.84
C VAL A 12 4.87 -15.86 -18.27
N GLY A 13 4.97 -15.75 -16.94
CA GLY A 13 6.24 -15.74 -16.19
C GLY A 13 7.17 -14.56 -16.54
N VAL A 14 8.43 -14.68 -16.11
CA VAL A 14 9.49 -13.68 -16.36
C VAL A 14 10.35 -14.09 -17.56
N PRO A 15 11.09 -13.18 -18.22
CA PRO A 15 12.00 -13.57 -19.29
C PRO A 15 12.96 -14.68 -18.83
N GLY A 16 12.91 -15.84 -19.50
CA GLY A 16 13.66 -17.04 -19.12
C GLY A 16 12.86 -18.13 -18.39
N GLU A 17 11.74 -17.78 -17.74
CA GLU A 17 10.85 -18.72 -17.06
C GLU A 17 9.40 -18.49 -17.49
N GLY A 18 8.82 -19.40 -18.27
CA GLY A 18 7.45 -19.30 -18.78
C GLY A 18 7.42 -19.21 -20.31
N LEU A 19 6.61 -18.28 -20.85
CA LEU A 19 6.51 -18.07 -22.29
C LEU A 19 7.81 -17.50 -22.86
N ASN A 20 8.21 -18.02 -24.03
CA ASN A 20 9.34 -17.50 -24.78
C ASN A 20 9.03 -16.09 -25.35
N ILE A 21 10.04 -15.43 -25.95
CA ILE A 21 9.91 -14.04 -26.43
C ILE A 21 8.85 -13.94 -27.55
N GLU A 22 8.83 -14.91 -28.46
CA GLU A 22 7.87 -14.99 -29.57
C GLU A 22 6.42 -15.11 -29.05
N GLN A 23 6.15 -16.10 -28.20
CA GLN A 23 4.83 -16.36 -27.58
C GLN A 23 4.35 -15.16 -26.77
N ARG A 24 5.25 -14.47 -26.06
CA ARG A 24 4.91 -13.26 -25.28
C ARG A 24 4.51 -12.09 -26.17
N LYS A 25 5.15 -11.95 -27.34
CA LYS A 25 4.78 -10.95 -28.34
C LYS A 25 3.44 -11.29 -29.00
N LEU A 26 3.23 -12.55 -29.38
CA LEU A 26 1.94 -13.02 -29.90
C LEU A 26 0.81 -12.80 -28.89
N LEU A 27 1.03 -13.12 -27.61
CA LEU A 27 0.07 -12.85 -26.53
C LEU A 27 -0.23 -11.36 -26.42
N THR A 28 0.80 -10.51 -26.52
CA THR A 28 0.64 -9.05 -26.48
C THR A 28 -0.23 -8.56 -27.63
N ILE A 29 0.00 -9.03 -28.86
CA ILE A 29 -0.83 -8.70 -30.01
C ILE A 29 -2.25 -9.24 -29.83
N GLY A 30 -2.40 -10.46 -29.29
CA GLY A 30 -3.69 -11.08 -29.01
C GLY A 30 -4.54 -10.30 -28.02
N VAL A 31 -3.92 -9.69 -26.99
CA VAL A 31 -4.61 -8.81 -26.03
C VAL A 31 -5.17 -7.57 -26.75
N GLU A 32 -4.39 -6.92 -27.62
CA GLU A 32 -4.87 -5.75 -28.38
C GLU A 32 -5.97 -6.13 -29.39
N LEU A 33 -5.88 -7.31 -30.01
CA LEU A 33 -6.92 -7.81 -30.93
C LEU A 33 -8.23 -8.15 -30.20
N ALA A 34 -8.17 -8.58 -28.94
CA ALA A 34 -9.35 -8.86 -28.13
C ALA A 34 -10.20 -7.60 -27.91
N ALA A 35 -9.58 -6.41 -27.94
CA ALA A 35 -10.28 -5.13 -27.89
C ALA A 35 -11.03 -4.78 -29.19
N LYS A 36 -10.90 -5.59 -30.26
CA LYS A 36 -11.51 -5.40 -31.59
C LYS A 36 -11.34 -3.97 -32.13
N PRO A 37 -10.11 -3.55 -32.48
CA PRO A 37 -9.86 -2.22 -33.02
C PRO A 37 -10.64 -2.03 -34.33
N ALA A 38 -11.58 -1.08 -34.34
CA ALA A 38 -12.52 -0.88 -35.45
C ALA A 38 -11.89 -0.37 -36.75
N LEU A 39 -10.67 0.18 -36.69
CA LEU A 39 -10.04 0.88 -37.82
C LEU A 39 -8.62 0.40 -38.10
N LEU A 40 -7.71 0.44 -37.11
CA LEU A 40 -6.28 0.27 -37.34
C LEU A 40 -5.59 -0.33 -36.12
N LEU A 41 -4.74 -1.33 -36.34
CA LEU A 41 -3.85 -1.89 -35.33
C LEU A 41 -2.45 -1.26 -35.49
N PHE A 42 -1.96 -0.60 -34.44
CA PHE A 42 -0.61 -0.03 -34.40
C PHE A 42 0.33 -0.94 -33.64
N LEU A 43 1.50 -1.22 -34.22
CA LEU A 43 2.51 -2.08 -33.64
C LEU A 43 3.87 -1.38 -33.69
N ASP A 44 4.46 -1.13 -32.53
CA ASP A 44 5.79 -0.56 -32.45
C ASP A 44 6.84 -1.68 -32.35
N GLU A 45 7.72 -1.78 -33.35
CA GLU A 45 8.82 -2.75 -33.45
C GLU A 45 8.47 -4.22 -33.10
N PRO A 46 7.46 -4.83 -33.76
CA PRO A 46 6.98 -6.17 -33.41
C PRO A 46 8.05 -7.26 -33.60
N THR A 47 9.08 -7.05 -34.41
CA THR A 47 10.18 -8.01 -34.64
C THR A 47 11.41 -7.79 -33.76
N SER A 48 11.45 -6.74 -32.94
CA SER A 48 12.63 -6.42 -32.13
C SER A 48 12.96 -7.50 -31.10
N GLY A 49 14.24 -7.88 -30.98
CA GLY A 49 14.70 -8.93 -30.05
C GLY A 49 14.32 -10.36 -30.44
N LEU A 50 13.88 -10.60 -31.67
CA LEU A 50 13.61 -11.93 -32.21
C LEU A 50 14.69 -12.35 -33.20
N ASP A 51 14.88 -13.67 -33.33
CA ASP A 51 15.61 -14.25 -34.44
C ASP A 51 14.79 -14.18 -35.75
N SER A 52 15.42 -14.52 -36.87
CA SER A 52 14.80 -14.41 -38.20
C SER A 52 13.58 -15.31 -38.36
N GLN A 53 13.58 -16.51 -37.76
CA GLN A 53 12.47 -17.46 -37.88
C GLN A 53 11.26 -17.00 -37.07
N SER A 54 11.46 -16.59 -35.82
CA SER A 54 10.38 -16.03 -34.98
C SER A 54 9.82 -14.72 -35.55
N SER A 55 10.67 -13.88 -36.13
CA SER A 55 10.22 -12.64 -36.80
C SER A 55 9.31 -12.93 -38.00
N TRP A 56 9.63 -13.96 -38.79
CA TRP A 56 8.80 -14.40 -39.90
C TRP A 56 7.44 -14.93 -39.42
N ALA A 57 7.40 -15.68 -38.33
CA ALA A 57 6.15 -16.16 -37.74
C ALA A 57 5.22 -15.00 -37.36
N ILE A 58 5.74 -13.96 -36.71
CA ILE A 58 4.95 -12.77 -36.35
C ILE A 58 4.47 -12.03 -37.59
N VAL A 59 5.34 -11.75 -38.57
CA VAL A 59 4.93 -10.99 -39.76
C VAL A 59 3.94 -11.79 -40.62
N SER A 60 4.12 -13.10 -40.77
CA SER A 60 3.15 -13.98 -41.44
C SER A 60 1.79 -13.95 -40.73
N PHE A 61 1.77 -13.88 -39.39
CA PHE A 61 0.54 -13.69 -38.64
C PHE A 61 -0.10 -12.31 -38.90
N LEU A 62 0.68 -11.22 -38.92
CA LEU A 62 0.19 -9.89 -39.27
C LEU A 62 -0.38 -9.83 -40.70
N ARG A 63 0.27 -10.52 -41.64
CA ARG A 63 -0.20 -10.69 -43.02
C ARG A 63 -1.58 -11.34 -43.06
N LYS A 64 -1.75 -12.46 -42.33
CA LYS A 64 -3.06 -13.13 -42.22
C LYS A 64 -4.13 -12.20 -41.64
N LEU A 65 -3.81 -11.35 -40.66
CA LEU A 65 -4.77 -10.37 -40.14
C LEU A 65 -5.18 -9.34 -41.20
N ALA A 66 -4.19 -8.82 -41.94
CA ALA A 66 -4.42 -7.88 -43.03
C ALA A 66 -5.29 -8.49 -44.14
N ASP A 67 -5.02 -9.75 -44.51
CA ASP A 67 -5.81 -10.48 -45.52
C ASP A 67 -7.26 -10.73 -45.05
N ASN A 68 -7.52 -10.70 -43.74
CA ASN A 68 -8.88 -10.77 -43.16
C ASN A 68 -9.53 -9.38 -42.97
N GLY A 69 -8.94 -8.32 -43.53
CA GLY A 69 -9.52 -6.98 -43.58
C GLY A 69 -9.14 -6.06 -42.42
N GLN A 70 -8.24 -6.46 -41.52
CA GLN A 70 -7.72 -5.59 -40.47
C GLN A 70 -6.61 -4.70 -41.03
N ALA A 71 -6.75 -3.37 -40.98
CA ALA A 71 -5.61 -2.52 -41.28
C ALA A 71 -4.55 -2.63 -40.18
N VAL A 72 -3.30 -2.83 -40.56
CA VAL A 72 -2.15 -2.97 -39.65
C VAL A 72 -1.07 -1.96 -40.06
N LEU A 73 -0.59 -1.18 -39.09
CA LEU A 73 0.57 -0.30 -39.24
C LEU A 73 1.65 -0.75 -38.25
N ALA A 74 2.85 -1.05 -38.76
CA ALA A 74 3.98 -1.47 -37.95
C ALA A 74 5.23 -0.65 -38.26
N THR A 75 6.02 -0.34 -37.23
CA THR A 75 7.40 0.17 -37.36
C THR A 75 8.35 -1.03 -37.28
N ILE A 76 9.32 -1.15 -38.20
CA ILE A 76 10.29 -2.26 -38.18
C ILE A 76 11.69 -1.71 -38.33
N HIS A 77 12.55 -2.01 -37.36
CA HIS A 77 13.97 -1.74 -37.44
C HIS A 77 14.70 -2.90 -38.13
N GLN A 78 15.36 -2.61 -39.27
CA GLN A 78 16.19 -3.57 -40.02
C GLN A 78 15.48 -4.89 -40.43
N PRO A 79 14.47 -4.84 -41.33
CA PRO A 79 13.82 -6.05 -41.82
C PRO A 79 14.79 -6.90 -42.66
N SER A 80 14.65 -8.23 -42.59
CA SER A 80 15.30 -9.12 -43.55
C SER A 80 14.68 -8.96 -44.95
N ALA A 81 15.43 -9.32 -46.00
CA ALA A 81 14.93 -9.24 -47.37
C ALA A 81 13.65 -10.05 -47.60
N ILE A 82 13.45 -11.13 -46.84
CA ILE A 82 12.26 -11.98 -46.90
C ILE A 82 11.06 -11.24 -46.29
N LEU A 83 11.23 -10.63 -45.11
CA LEU A 83 10.16 -9.86 -44.46
C LEU A 83 9.72 -8.67 -45.31
N PHE A 84 10.65 -8.06 -46.06
CA PHE A 84 10.38 -6.91 -46.91
C PHE A 84 9.30 -7.18 -47.96
N GLN A 85 9.16 -8.43 -48.42
CA GLN A 85 8.20 -8.80 -49.47
C GLN A 85 6.77 -9.01 -48.96
N GLU A 86 6.56 -9.09 -47.65
CA GLU A 86 5.24 -9.39 -47.05
C GLU A 86 4.35 -8.14 -46.89
N PHE A 87 4.92 -6.93 -46.98
CA PHE A 87 4.22 -5.68 -46.74
C PHE A 87 3.58 -5.11 -48.02
N ASP A 88 2.29 -4.76 -47.97
CA ASP A 88 1.59 -4.14 -49.10
C ASP A 88 2.13 -2.74 -49.44
N ARG A 89 2.55 -1.99 -48.42
CA ARG A 89 3.08 -0.63 -48.53
C ARG A 89 4.23 -0.44 -47.56
N LEU A 90 5.29 0.20 -48.05
CA LEU A 90 6.50 0.48 -47.28
C LEU A 90 6.73 1.99 -47.27
N LEU A 91 6.86 2.55 -46.07
CA LEU A 91 7.14 3.96 -45.85
C LEU A 91 8.53 4.10 -45.25
N LEU A 92 9.48 4.57 -46.05
CA LEU A 92 10.83 4.89 -45.58
C LEU A 92 10.83 6.32 -45.03
N HIS A 93 11.09 6.49 -43.73
CA HIS A 93 10.82 7.73 -43.01
C HIS A 93 11.43 9.00 -43.65
N GLN A 94 12.70 8.97 -44.03
CA GLN A 94 13.37 10.12 -44.65
C GLN A 94 12.81 10.42 -46.05
N VAL A 95 12.71 9.40 -46.89
CA VAL A 95 12.18 9.52 -48.26
C VAL A 95 10.73 10.01 -48.25
N TRP A 96 9.91 9.49 -47.33
CA TRP A 96 8.53 9.93 -47.15
C TRP A 96 8.46 11.40 -46.75
N LYS A 97 9.27 11.87 -45.80
CA LYS A 97 9.28 13.29 -45.39
C LYS A 97 9.63 14.24 -46.53
N GLU A 98 10.46 13.82 -47.47
CA GLU A 98 10.88 14.63 -48.62
C GLU A 98 9.89 14.55 -49.80
N SER A 99 9.00 13.55 -49.80
CA SER A 99 8.03 13.30 -50.87
C SER A 99 6.96 14.38 -50.98
N ASP A 100 6.40 14.53 -52.18
CA ASP A 100 5.28 15.45 -52.42
C ASP A 100 3.95 14.89 -51.88
N GLU A 101 3.78 13.56 -51.79
CA GLU A 101 2.61 12.97 -51.13
C GLU A 101 2.54 13.34 -49.65
N ALA A 102 3.66 13.35 -48.95
CA ALA A 102 3.70 13.75 -47.54
C ALA A 102 3.31 15.22 -47.33
N LYS A 103 3.72 16.12 -48.23
CA LYS A 103 3.30 17.53 -48.19
C LYS A 103 1.78 17.66 -48.40
N GLY A 104 1.22 16.89 -49.31
CA GLY A 104 -0.23 16.84 -49.56
C GLY A 104 -1.01 16.34 -48.35
N ILE A 105 -0.59 15.22 -47.74
CA ILE A 105 -1.21 14.67 -46.53
C ILE A 105 -1.04 15.64 -45.35
N GLN A 106 0.11 16.29 -45.20
CA GLN A 106 0.33 17.27 -44.14
C GLN A 106 -0.62 18.47 -44.28
N ALA A 107 -0.84 18.96 -45.50
CA ALA A 107 -1.81 20.03 -45.78
C ALA A 107 -3.24 19.59 -45.45
N GLU A 108 -3.60 18.34 -45.77
CA GLU A 108 -4.90 17.76 -45.45
C GLU A 108 -5.10 17.60 -43.93
N ILE A 109 -4.09 17.13 -43.19
CA ILE A 109 -4.12 17.06 -41.72
C ILE A 109 -4.31 18.46 -41.13
N SER A 110 -3.59 19.47 -41.63
CA SER A 110 -3.76 20.85 -41.20
C SER A 110 -5.18 21.37 -41.47
N ARG A 111 -5.78 21.01 -42.61
CA ARG A 111 -7.17 21.33 -42.92
C ARG A 111 -8.14 20.68 -41.92
N ILE A 112 -8.00 19.38 -41.65
CA ILE A 112 -8.83 18.64 -40.70
C ILE A 112 -8.71 19.24 -39.29
N GLN A 113 -7.49 19.57 -38.85
CA GLN A 113 -7.28 20.21 -37.54
C GLN A 113 -7.99 21.57 -37.45
N GLN A 114 -8.03 22.33 -38.54
CA GLN A 114 -8.70 23.62 -38.61
C GLN A 114 -10.24 23.46 -38.60
N GLU A 115 -10.77 22.46 -39.30
CA GLU A 115 -12.21 22.12 -39.29
C GLU A 115 -12.67 21.62 -37.91
N MET A 116 -11.88 20.75 -37.26
CA MET A 116 -12.15 20.28 -35.90
C MET A 116 -12.04 21.41 -34.86
N GLY A 117 -11.14 22.36 -35.06
CA GLY A 117 -11.03 23.55 -34.21
C GLY A 117 -12.24 24.49 -34.28
N HIS A 118 -13.04 24.40 -35.35
CA HIS A 118 -14.28 25.16 -35.53
C HIS A 118 -15.55 24.41 -35.07
N GLN A 119 -15.48 23.09 -34.83
CA GLN A 119 -16.58 22.32 -34.23
C GLN A 119 -16.55 22.41 -32.70
N SER A 120 -16.96 23.55 -32.15
CA SER A 120 -17.38 23.65 -30.75
C SER A 120 -18.85 23.24 -30.59
N SER A 121 -19.05 22.08 -29.95
CA SER A 121 -20.25 21.61 -29.23
C SER A 121 -21.62 21.83 -29.88
N CYS A 122 -22.05 20.87 -30.71
CA CYS A 122 -23.46 20.45 -30.68
C CYS A 122 -23.51 19.23 -29.75
N GLU A 123 -24.29 19.32 -28.69
CA GLU A 123 -24.53 18.24 -27.72
C GLU A 123 -25.13 17.03 -28.43
N ASP A 124 -24.31 16.03 -28.75
CA ASP A 124 -24.78 14.66 -28.95
C ASP A 124 -24.66 13.95 -27.60
N ASP A 125 -25.81 13.77 -26.97
CA ASP A 125 -26.04 13.15 -25.66
C ASP A 125 -25.86 11.62 -25.70
N THR A 126 -24.90 11.14 -26.51
CA THR A 126 -24.39 9.77 -26.45
C THR A 126 -23.04 9.85 -25.78
N SER A 127 -23.03 9.72 -24.45
CA SER A 127 -21.84 9.72 -23.63
C SER A 127 -20.74 8.84 -24.26
N HIS A 128 -19.73 9.47 -24.86
CA HIS A 128 -18.42 8.86 -25.01
C HIS A 128 -17.84 8.73 -23.59
N SER A 129 -18.34 7.77 -22.80
CA SER A 129 -17.71 7.44 -21.53
C SER A 129 -16.26 7.09 -21.84
N GLU A 130 -15.33 7.72 -21.12
CA GLU A 130 -13.89 7.52 -21.28
C GLU A 130 -13.48 6.03 -21.28
N PHE A 131 -14.32 5.18 -20.66
CA PHE A 131 -14.18 3.74 -20.56
C PHE A 131 -15.41 3.01 -21.14
N ALA A 132 -15.19 1.81 -21.68
CA ALA A 132 -16.23 0.97 -22.30
C ALA A 132 -17.22 0.33 -21.31
N MET A 133 -16.85 0.22 -20.02
CA MET A 133 -17.64 -0.46 -18.98
C MET A 133 -17.82 0.43 -17.74
N PRO A 134 -18.92 0.28 -16.97
CA PRO A 134 -19.13 1.03 -15.74
C PRO A 134 -18.10 0.70 -14.66
N PHE A 135 -17.81 1.68 -13.79
CA PHE A 135 -16.75 1.61 -12.77
C PHE A 135 -16.84 0.38 -11.86
N HIS A 136 -18.04 -0.04 -11.46
CA HIS A 136 -18.21 -1.21 -10.58
C HIS A 136 -17.69 -2.50 -11.23
N ILE A 137 -17.95 -2.69 -12.53
CA ILE A 137 -17.49 -3.89 -13.24
C ILE A 137 -15.97 -3.83 -13.44
N GLN A 138 -15.43 -2.66 -13.77
CA GLN A 138 -13.98 -2.45 -13.82
C GLN A 138 -13.33 -2.85 -12.49
N LEU A 139 -13.88 -2.37 -11.36
CA LEU A 139 -13.33 -2.65 -10.05
C LEU A 139 -13.40 -4.14 -9.70
N MET A 140 -14.52 -4.82 -9.98
CA MET A 140 -14.67 -6.24 -9.68
C MET A 140 -13.70 -7.12 -10.48
N GLU A 141 -13.53 -6.84 -11.77
CA GLU A 141 -12.60 -7.63 -12.62
C GLU A 141 -11.13 -7.37 -12.24
N VAL A 142 -10.76 -6.10 -12.00
CA VAL A 142 -9.41 -5.75 -11.54
C VAL A 142 -9.14 -6.38 -10.16
N LEU A 143 -10.11 -6.36 -9.25
CA LEU A 143 -9.98 -6.98 -7.92
C LEU A 143 -9.78 -8.50 -8.03
N LYS A 144 -10.60 -9.18 -8.84
CA LYS A 144 -10.46 -10.62 -9.10
C LYS A 144 -9.08 -10.95 -9.66
N ARG A 145 -8.60 -10.17 -10.62
CA ARG A 145 -7.27 -10.32 -11.22
C ARG A 145 -6.15 -10.15 -10.19
N VAL A 146 -6.20 -9.06 -9.42
CA VAL A 146 -5.20 -8.77 -8.39
C VAL A 146 -5.20 -9.83 -7.30
N PHE A 147 -6.37 -10.35 -6.89
CA PHE A 147 -6.48 -11.44 -5.92
C PHE A 147 -5.85 -12.73 -6.44
N GLN A 148 -6.10 -13.11 -7.69
CA GLN A 148 -5.46 -14.27 -8.33
C GLN A 148 -3.94 -14.10 -8.41
N GLN A 149 -3.45 -12.90 -8.75
CA GLN A 149 -2.03 -12.60 -8.79
C GLN A 149 -1.40 -12.74 -7.39
N TYR A 150 -2.06 -12.22 -6.36
CA TYR A 150 -1.61 -12.31 -4.97
C TYR A 150 -1.52 -13.77 -4.52
N TRP A 151 -2.57 -14.56 -4.78
CA TRP A 151 -2.62 -15.99 -4.45
C TRP A 151 -1.53 -16.80 -5.17
N ARG A 152 -1.27 -16.49 -6.45
CA ARG A 152 -0.25 -17.18 -7.27
C ARG A 152 1.18 -16.75 -6.97
N THR A 153 1.40 -15.74 -6.12
CA THR A 153 2.74 -15.25 -5.74
C THR A 153 2.99 -15.39 -4.24
N PRO A 154 3.05 -16.65 -3.74
CA PRO A 154 3.04 -16.92 -2.30
C PRO A 154 4.28 -16.38 -1.57
N GLY A 155 5.40 -16.17 -2.26
CA GLY A 155 6.62 -15.62 -1.65
C GLY A 155 6.42 -14.26 -1.00
N TYR A 156 5.58 -13.39 -1.58
CA TYR A 156 5.25 -12.10 -1.00
C TYR A 156 4.39 -12.26 0.27
N ALA A 157 3.32 -13.05 0.17
CA ALA A 157 2.44 -13.33 1.31
C ALA A 157 3.20 -13.98 2.47
N TYR A 158 4.04 -15.00 2.21
CA TYR A 158 4.84 -15.66 3.23
C TYR A 158 5.86 -14.74 3.87
N SER A 159 6.55 -13.89 3.10
CA SER A 159 7.50 -12.92 3.66
C SER A 159 6.81 -11.94 4.61
N LYS A 160 5.61 -11.49 4.26
CA LYS A 160 4.78 -10.60 5.08
C LYS A 160 4.29 -11.28 6.37
N PHE A 161 3.77 -12.50 6.25
CA PHE A 161 3.34 -13.29 7.40
C PHE A 161 4.51 -13.64 8.32
N ALA A 162 5.64 -14.05 7.76
CA ALA A 162 6.85 -14.35 8.52
C ALA A 162 7.35 -13.12 9.28
N LEU A 163 7.41 -11.95 8.64
CA LEU A 163 7.77 -10.70 9.29
C LEU A 163 6.81 -10.37 10.44
N GLY A 164 5.49 -10.40 10.19
CA GLY A 164 4.48 -10.09 11.21
C GLY A 164 4.53 -11.04 12.40
N ILE A 165 4.60 -12.36 12.16
CA ILE A 165 4.65 -13.38 13.21
C ILE A 165 5.97 -13.31 13.97
N ALA A 166 7.10 -13.23 13.28
CA ALA A 166 8.42 -13.17 13.93
C ALA A 166 8.56 -11.90 14.78
N SER A 167 8.15 -10.75 14.26
CA SER A 167 8.16 -9.50 15.03
C SER A 167 7.20 -9.54 16.21
N ALA A 168 5.98 -10.09 16.05
CA ALA A 168 5.03 -10.22 17.15
C ALA A 168 5.54 -11.17 18.25
N LEU A 169 6.14 -12.31 17.87
CA LEU A 169 6.77 -13.22 18.83
C LEU A 169 7.95 -12.54 19.53
N PHE A 170 8.84 -11.87 18.79
CA PHE A 170 10.01 -11.20 19.36
C PHE A 170 9.61 -10.11 20.38
N ILE A 171 8.67 -9.24 20.02
CA ILE A 171 8.17 -8.18 20.90
C ILE A 171 7.41 -8.78 22.09
N GLY A 172 6.57 -9.81 21.84
CA GLY A 172 5.80 -10.50 22.88
C GLY A 172 6.68 -11.22 23.90
N PHE A 173 7.76 -11.86 23.46
CA PHE A 173 8.73 -12.50 24.36
C PHE A 173 9.59 -11.49 25.12
N SER A 174 9.93 -10.35 24.50
CA SER A 174 10.73 -9.30 25.14
C SER A 174 10.02 -8.66 26.33
N PHE A 175 8.70 -8.56 26.29
CA PHE A 175 7.86 -8.00 27.37
C PHE A 175 6.94 -9.06 28.01
N PHE A 176 7.41 -10.31 28.04
CA PHE A 176 6.65 -11.44 28.58
C PHE A 176 6.37 -11.23 30.07
N HIS A 177 5.09 -11.35 30.48
CA HIS A 177 4.65 -11.16 31.86
C HIS A 177 5.13 -9.83 32.49
N ALA A 178 4.87 -8.71 31.81
CA ALA A 178 5.07 -7.40 32.41
C ALA A 178 4.32 -7.28 33.75
N ASP A 179 5.08 -7.02 34.81
CA ASP A 179 4.58 -6.81 36.18
C ASP A 179 3.55 -5.68 36.22
N ALA A 180 2.69 -5.69 37.23
CA ALA A 180 1.73 -4.60 37.46
C ALA A 180 2.38 -3.35 38.10
N SER A 181 3.71 -3.21 38.00
CA SER A 181 4.47 -2.04 38.46
C SER A 181 4.38 -0.88 37.46
N GLN A 182 4.83 0.31 37.86
CA GLN A 182 4.89 1.44 36.93
C GLN A 182 5.90 1.17 35.80
N GLN A 183 7.04 0.54 36.11
CA GLN A 183 8.00 0.10 35.11
C GLN A 183 7.40 -0.95 34.14
N GLY A 184 6.60 -1.88 34.65
CA GLY A 184 5.92 -2.87 33.82
C GLY A 184 4.93 -2.22 32.84
N LEU A 185 4.16 -1.22 33.29
CA LEU A 185 3.27 -0.44 32.41
C LEU A 185 4.05 0.32 31.33
N GLN A 186 5.19 0.93 31.66
CA GLN A 186 6.08 1.56 30.67
C GLN A 186 6.60 0.55 29.65
N GLY A 187 6.99 -0.65 30.09
CA GLY A 187 7.39 -1.75 29.21
C GLY A 187 6.28 -2.15 28.24
N VAL A 188 5.02 -2.21 28.69
CA VAL A 188 3.88 -2.50 27.80
C VAL A 188 3.68 -1.38 26.78
N ILE A 189 3.73 -0.10 27.17
CA ILE A 189 3.62 1.03 26.22
C ILE A 189 4.75 0.98 25.19
N PHE A 190 5.98 0.68 25.62
CA PHE A 190 7.12 0.52 24.72
C PHE A 190 6.95 -0.68 23.78
N SER A 191 6.35 -1.79 24.23
CA SER A 191 6.04 -2.93 23.37
C SER A 191 5.05 -2.56 22.25
N ILE A 192 4.02 -1.77 22.57
CA ILE A 192 3.04 -1.25 21.59
C ILE A 192 3.74 -0.33 20.59
N PHE A 193 4.64 0.53 21.09
CA PHE A 193 5.48 1.36 20.26
C PHE A 193 6.34 0.54 19.29
N MET A 194 7.00 -0.53 19.76
CA MET A 194 7.83 -1.40 18.94
C MET A 194 7.04 -2.07 17.81
N ILE A 195 5.75 -2.40 18.02
CA ILE A 195 4.89 -2.92 16.94
C ILE A 195 4.73 -1.88 15.82
N THR A 196 4.64 -0.59 16.13
CA THR A 196 4.52 0.45 15.10
C THR A 196 5.75 0.52 14.19
N THR A 197 6.94 0.12 14.67
CA THR A 197 8.18 0.12 13.87
C THR A 197 8.16 -0.86 12.70
N ILE A 198 7.27 -1.86 12.74
CA ILE A 198 7.05 -2.80 11.63
C ILE A 198 6.53 -2.08 10.37
N LEU A 199 5.93 -0.89 10.52
CA LEU A 199 5.40 -0.10 9.41
C LEU A 199 6.42 0.10 8.29
N THR A 200 7.65 0.53 8.62
CA THR A 200 8.68 0.83 7.59
C THR A 200 9.04 -0.41 6.79
N THR A 201 9.22 -1.54 7.49
CA THR A 201 9.56 -2.81 6.86
C THR A 201 8.43 -3.31 5.95
N LEU A 202 7.17 -3.10 6.33
CA LEU A 202 6.02 -3.45 5.48
C LEU A 202 5.90 -2.53 4.26
N VAL A 203 6.09 -1.23 4.42
CA VAL A 203 6.11 -0.28 3.30
C VAL A 203 7.17 -0.70 2.28
N GLN A 204 8.38 -1.04 2.75
CA GLN A 204 9.46 -1.51 1.90
C GLN A 204 9.15 -2.80 1.13
N GLN A 205 8.30 -3.68 1.67
CA GLN A 205 7.86 -4.89 0.96
C GLN A 205 6.76 -4.60 -0.08
N ILE A 206 5.88 -3.62 0.17
CA ILE A 206 4.76 -3.28 -0.73
C ILE A 206 5.24 -2.55 -1.99
N MET A 207 6.20 -1.63 -1.87
CA MET A 207 6.60 -0.73 -2.97
C MET A 207 7.10 -1.46 -4.24
N PRO A 208 8.02 -2.44 -4.18
CA PRO A 208 8.56 -3.08 -5.39
C PRO A 208 7.48 -3.82 -6.18
N ARG A 209 6.47 -4.36 -5.49
CA ARG A 209 5.35 -5.06 -6.12
C ARG A 209 4.41 -4.10 -6.82
N PHE A 210 4.12 -2.97 -6.18
CA PHE A 210 3.26 -1.95 -6.77
C PHE A 210 3.88 -1.31 -8.01
N ILE A 211 5.21 -1.07 -8.04
CA ILE A 211 5.88 -0.51 -9.23
C ILE A 211 5.70 -1.40 -10.45
N LEU A 212 5.93 -2.71 -10.30
CA LEU A 212 5.75 -3.66 -11.41
C LEU A 212 4.32 -3.62 -11.99
N GLN A 213 3.32 -3.41 -11.13
CA GLN A 213 1.93 -3.29 -11.56
C GLN A 213 1.62 -1.91 -12.16
N ARG A 214 2.19 -0.84 -11.60
CA ARG A 214 2.05 0.52 -12.12
C ARG A 214 2.64 0.63 -13.50
N ASP A 215 3.84 0.10 -13.72
CA ASP A 215 4.52 0.16 -15.00
C ASP A 215 3.68 -0.54 -16.09
N LEU A 216 3.11 -1.71 -15.76
CA LEU A 216 2.16 -2.40 -16.64
C LEU A 216 0.94 -1.53 -16.96
N TYR A 217 0.36 -0.90 -15.94
CA TYR A 217 -0.81 -0.03 -16.11
C TYR A 217 -0.50 1.21 -16.95
N GLU A 218 0.59 1.93 -16.67
CA GLU A 218 0.94 3.18 -17.33
C GLU A 218 1.35 2.98 -18.78
N PHE A 219 2.14 1.95 -19.08
CA PHE A 219 2.65 1.72 -20.43
C PHE A 219 1.68 0.96 -21.33
N ARG A 220 0.74 0.18 -20.77
CA ARG A 220 -0.16 -0.67 -21.58
C ARG A 220 -1.63 -0.38 -21.33
N GLU A 221 -2.08 -0.50 -20.09
CA GLU A 221 -3.51 -0.55 -19.81
C GLU A 221 -4.19 0.84 -19.87
N ARG A 222 -3.43 1.90 -19.55
CA ARG A 222 -3.88 3.30 -19.59
C ARG A 222 -3.99 3.82 -21.03
N PRO A 223 -3.00 3.65 -21.94
CA PRO A 223 -3.15 4.01 -23.35
C PRO A 223 -4.32 3.30 -24.03
N SER A 224 -4.52 2.01 -23.74
CA SER A 224 -5.65 1.22 -24.28
C SER A 224 -6.99 1.51 -23.58
N LYS A 225 -7.04 2.44 -22.62
CA LYS A 225 -8.24 2.83 -21.84
C LYS A 225 -9.01 1.64 -21.26
N THR A 226 -8.27 0.64 -20.75
CA THR A 226 -8.87 -0.61 -20.28
C THR A 226 -9.72 -0.40 -19.03
N TYR A 227 -9.20 0.37 -18.05
CA TYR A 227 -9.89 0.71 -16.81
C TYR A 227 -9.28 1.95 -16.14
N SER A 228 -9.98 2.52 -15.16
CA SER A 228 -9.56 3.76 -14.48
C SER A 228 -8.47 3.56 -13.41
N TRP A 229 -7.63 4.60 -13.21
CA TRP A 229 -6.61 4.62 -12.14
C TRP A 229 -7.21 4.43 -10.75
N LYS A 230 -8.44 4.92 -10.53
CA LYS A 230 -9.14 4.73 -9.26
C LYS A 230 -9.41 3.26 -8.98
N ALA A 231 -9.86 2.50 -10.00
CA ALA A 231 -10.07 1.06 -9.86
C ALA A 231 -8.75 0.31 -9.61
N PHE A 232 -7.66 0.75 -10.23
CA PHE A 232 -6.31 0.21 -9.97
C PHE A 232 -5.92 0.30 -8.49
N ILE A 233 -6.00 1.50 -7.91
CA ILE A 233 -5.57 1.76 -6.53
C ILE A 233 -6.47 1.05 -5.52
N ILE A 234 -7.79 1.13 -5.70
CA ILE A 234 -8.75 0.51 -4.79
C ILE A 234 -8.59 -1.01 -4.79
N ALA A 235 -8.38 -1.64 -5.94
CA ALA A 235 -8.16 -3.09 -6.01
C ALA A 235 -6.88 -3.54 -5.28
N ASN A 236 -5.79 -2.78 -5.41
CA ASN A 236 -4.52 -3.07 -4.72
C ASN A 236 -4.58 -2.85 -3.21
N ILE A 237 -5.39 -1.90 -2.72
CA ILE A 237 -5.64 -1.75 -1.28
C ILE A 237 -6.57 -2.87 -0.77
N ALA A 238 -7.64 -3.16 -1.50
CA ALA A 238 -8.66 -4.10 -1.06
C ALA A 238 -8.15 -5.55 -0.98
N VAL A 239 -7.22 -5.96 -1.86
CA VAL A 239 -6.64 -7.31 -1.83
C VAL A 239 -5.84 -7.55 -0.54
N GLU A 240 -5.30 -6.51 0.09
CA GLU A 240 -4.46 -6.64 1.28
C GLU A 240 -5.30 -6.91 2.55
N ILE A 241 -6.55 -6.45 2.59
CA ILE A 241 -7.41 -6.52 3.79
C ILE A 241 -7.61 -7.97 4.28
N PRO A 242 -7.98 -8.97 3.44
CA PRO A 242 -8.15 -10.35 3.91
C PRO A 242 -6.87 -10.95 4.52
N TYR A 243 -5.70 -10.68 3.94
CA TYR A 243 -4.42 -11.19 4.45
C TYR A 243 -4.02 -10.50 5.75
N GLN A 244 -4.32 -9.21 5.90
CA GLN A 244 -4.11 -8.47 7.14
C GLN A 244 -5.03 -8.95 8.27
N ILE A 245 -6.28 -9.29 7.97
CA ILE A 245 -7.21 -9.90 8.93
C ILE A 245 -6.71 -11.26 9.39
N LEU A 246 -6.15 -12.08 8.48
CA LEU A 246 -5.57 -13.37 8.86
C LEU A 246 -4.34 -13.23 9.77
N LEU A 247 -3.51 -12.22 9.54
CA LEU A 247 -2.34 -11.94 10.36
C LEU A 247 -2.74 -11.44 11.77
N ALA A 248 -3.77 -10.60 11.85
CA ALA A 248 -4.29 -10.10 13.11
C ALA A 248 -5.29 -11.12 13.69
N SER A 249 -4.84 -12.05 14.54
CA SER A 249 -5.73 -12.94 15.29
C SER A 249 -5.70 -12.59 16.78
N GLY A 250 -6.86 -12.35 17.40
CA GLY A 250 -6.91 -11.90 18.79
C GLY A 250 -8.29 -12.01 19.44
N ARG A 251 -8.31 -12.31 20.75
CA ARG A 251 -9.55 -12.46 21.56
C ARG A 251 -10.21 -11.13 21.95
N GLN A 252 -9.48 -10.01 21.87
CA GLN A 252 -10.01 -8.67 22.15
C GLN A 252 -10.34 -7.96 20.83
N GLY A 253 -11.63 -7.99 20.45
CA GLY A 253 -12.10 -7.48 19.15
C GLY A 253 -11.74 -6.02 18.87
N LEU A 254 -11.62 -5.18 19.90
CA LEU A 254 -11.21 -3.78 19.75
C LEU A 254 -9.73 -3.64 19.38
N ILE A 255 -8.83 -4.38 20.05
CA ILE A 255 -7.39 -4.36 19.70
C ILE A 255 -7.18 -4.97 18.32
N LEU A 256 -7.93 -6.02 17.97
CA LEU A 256 -7.93 -6.60 16.64
C LEU A 256 -8.29 -5.56 15.56
N LEU A 257 -9.36 -4.80 15.76
CA LEU A 257 -9.77 -3.75 14.82
C LEU A 257 -8.69 -2.66 14.69
N LEU A 258 -8.05 -2.26 15.80
CA LEU A 258 -6.94 -1.29 15.80
C LEU A 258 -5.73 -1.80 15.01
N LEU A 259 -5.40 -3.09 15.11
CA LEU A 259 -4.31 -3.70 14.34
C LEU A 259 -4.64 -3.81 12.85
N ILE A 260 -5.87 -4.20 12.49
CA ILE A 260 -6.33 -4.20 11.09
C ILE A 260 -6.23 -2.78 10.52
N GLN A 261 -6.71 -1.78 11.25
CA GLN A 261 -6.64 -0.38 10.85
C GLN A 261 -5.19 0.08 10.60
N PHE A 262 -4.26 -0.32 11.46
CA PHE A 262 -2.83 -0.01 11.30
C PHE A 262 -2.24 -0.63 10.03
N PHE A 263 -2.59 -1.88 9.71
CA PHE A 263 -2.12 -2.52 8.48
C PHE A 263 -2.74 -1.91 7.22
N VAL A 264 -4.03 -1.55 7.25
CA VAL A 264 -4.68 -0.85 6.15
C VAL A 264 -4.01 0.50 5.92
N PHE A 265 -3.78 1.27 6.98
CA PHE A 265 -3.02 2.52 6.92
C PHE A 265 -1.63 2.34 6.30
N THR A 266 -0.92 1.28 6.70
CA THR A 266 0.41 0.98 6.15
C THR A 266 0.36 0.76 4.63
N SER A 267 -0.66 0.06 4.13
CA SER A 267 -0.86 -0.17 2.70
C SER A 267 -1.25 1.11 1.96
N THR A 268 -2.19 1.90 2.49
CA THR A 268 -2.59 3.17 1.85
C THR A 268 -1.45 4.17 1.82
N PHE A 269 -0.67 4.27 2.90
CA PHE A 269 0.53 5.11 2.97
C PHE A 269 1.60 4.68 1.96
N ALA A 270 1.87 3.37 1.84
CA ALA A 270 2.81 2.85 0.85
C ALA A 270 2.37 3.19 -0.59
N HIS A 271 1.09 2.97 -0.92
CA HIS A 271 0.53 3.28 -2.24
C HIS A 271 0.53 4.78 -2.55
N MET A 272 0.20 5.63 -1.57
CA MET A 272 0.28 7.08 -1.71
C MET A 272 1.70 7.52 -2.04
N LEU A 273 2.69 7.06 -1.28
CA LEU A 273 4.07 7.48 -1.45
C LEU A 273 4.64 7.06 -2.80
N ILE A 274 4.42 5.81 -3.20
CA ILE A 274 4.95 5.27 -4.46
C ILE A 274 4.19 5.77 -5.69
N SER A 275 2.94 6.24 -5.52
CA SER A 275 2.19 6.84 -6.64
C SER A 275 2.85 8.11 -7.17
N ALA A 276 3.60 8.84 -6.33
CA ALA A 276 4.26 10.09 -6.69
C ALA A 276 5.73 9.91 -7.10
N LEU A 277 6.32 8.73 -6.88
CA LEU A 277 7.76 8.51 -7.02
C LEU A 277 8.06 7.38 -8.02
N PRO A 278 8.98 7.58 -8.98
CA PRO A 278 9.27 6.56 -9.99
C PRO A 278 10.00 5.35 -9.41
N GLU A 279 10.96 5.52 -8.49
CA GLU A 279 11.75 4.41 -7.93
C GLU A 279 11.38 4.01 -6.50
N ALA A 280 11.47 2.68 -6.23
CA ALA A 280 11.19 2.10 -4.91
C ALA A 280 12.18 2.56 -3.83
N GLU A 281 13.45 2.75 -4.21
CA GLU A 281 14.53 3.07 -3.27
C GLU A 281 14.38 4.50 -2.73
N THR A 282 14.16 5.47 -3.62
CA THR A 282 13.86 6.87 -3.26
C THR A 282 12.63 6.95 -2.37
N ALA A 283 11.56 6.24 -2.74
CA ALA A 283 10.35 6.15 -1.93
C ALA A 283 10.63 5.52 -0.55
N GLY A 284 11.45 4.47 -0.48
CA GLY A 284 11.83 3.84 0.78
C GLY A 284 12.60 4.77 1.72
N ASN A 285 13.52 5.56 1.18
CA ASN A 285 14.28 6.54 1.95
C ASN A 285 13.37 7.65 2.50
N ILE A 286 12.45 8.17 1.67
CA ILE A 286 11.47 9.16 2.09
C ILE A 286 10.51 8.58 3.13
N ALA A 287 10.00 7.36 2.93
CA ALA A 287 9.14 6.67 3.89
C ALA A 287 9.84 6.55 5.25
N THR A 288 11.11 6.16 5.24
CA THR A 288 11.93 5.97 6.45
C THR A 288 12.14 7.31 7.16
N LEU A 289 12.41 8.39 6.43
CA LEU A 289 12.55 9.73 7.00
C LEU A 289 11.25 10.25 7.62
N ILE A 290 10.13 10.17 6.88
CA ILE A 290 8.81 10.60 7.38
C ILE A 290 8.43 9.79 8.61
N PHE A 291 8.68 8.49 8.59
CA PHE A 291 8.42 7.63 9.73
C PHE A 291 9.34 7.93 10.91
N ALA A 292 10.63 8.19 10.69
CA ALA A 292 11.58 8.55 11.76
C ALA A 292 11.17 9.88 12.45
N LEU A 293 10.73 10.87 11.68
CA LEU A 293 10.15 12.11 12.22
C LEU A 293 8.88 11.79 13.02
N THR A 294 7.99 11.01 12.43
CA THR A 294 6.73 10.58 13.07
C THR A 294 6.96 9.78 14.36
N LEU A 295 8.02 8.97 14.44
CA LEU A 295 8.44 8.24 15.63
C LEU A 295 8.99 9.19 16.70
N THR A 296 9.77 10.19 16.29
CA THR A 296 10.38 11.17 17.21
C THR A 296 9.32 12.03 17.90
N PHE A 297 8.26 12.41 17.17
CA PHE A 297 7.22 13.29 17.67
C PHE A 297 5.95 12.57 18.19
N ASN A 298 5.98 11.25 18.37
CA ASN A 298 4.78 10.47 18.73
C ASN A 298 4.32 10.58 20.20
N GLY A 299 5.03 11.33 21.05
CA GLY A 299 4.67 11.51 22.47
C GLY A 299 5.14 10.39 23.42
N VAL A 300 5.72 9.30 22.90
CA VAL A 300 6.24 8.17 23.72
C VAL A 300 7.72 8.36 24.03
N PHE A 301 8.53 8.76 23.04
CA PHE A 301 9.95 9.06 23.25
C PHE A 301 10.17 10.42 23.92
N GLN A 302 9.23 11.35 23.76
CA GLN A 302 9.25 12.67 24.36
C GLN A 302 7.85 12.97 24.89
N PRO A 303 7.67 13.25 26.20
CA PRO A 303 6.36 13.55 26.74
C PRO A 303 5.80 14.84 26.10
N PRO A 304 4.47 14.98 25.96
CA PRO A 304 3.84 16.13 25.31
C PRO A 304 4.18 17.50 25.92
N GLN A 305 4.73 17.53 27.14
CA GLN A 305 5.19 18.74 27.82
C GLN A 305 6.51 19.29 27.24
N ALA A 306 7.33 18.44 26.62
CA ALA A 306 8.61 18.82 26.04
C ALA A 306 8.50 19.25 24.56
N LEU A 307 7.48 18.77 23.84
CA LEU A 307 7.27 19.06 22.43
C LEU A 307 5.76 19.23 22.12
N PRO A 308 5.30 20.42 21.70
CA PRO A 308 3.92 20.61 21.27
C PRO A 308 3.69 20.00 19.87
N GLY A 309 3.04 18.84 19.83
CA GLY A 309 2.33 18.30 18.67
C GLY A 309 3.07 17.27 17.80
N SER A 310 2.43 16.11 17.57
CA SER A 310 2.34 15.38 16.28
C SER A 310 1.41 14.15 16.38
N GLY A 311 0.72 13.81 15.27
CA GLY A 311 -0.47 12.95 15.20
C GLY A 311 -0.29 11.43 15.17
N SER A 312 0.90 10.87 15.38
CA SER A 312 1.09 9.41 15.49
C SER A 312 0.85 8.83 16.89
N SER A 313 0.64 9.71 17.88
CA SER A 313 0.27 9.34 19.25
C SER A 313 -1.07 8.62 19.34
N TYR A 314 -1.95 8.75 18.32
CA TYR A 314 -3.32 8.28 18.42
C TYR A 314 -3.44 6.76 18.42
N LEU A 315 -2.65 6.04 17.61
CA LEU A 315 -2.70 4.58 17.57
C LEU A 315 -2.16 3.97 18.87
N ILE A 316 -1.00 4.45 19.34
CA ILE A 316 -0.39 3.96 20.59
C ILE A 316 -1.29 4.31 21.78
N SER A 317 -1.83 5.52 21.82
CA SER A 317 -2.80 5.94 22.84
C SER A 317 -4.07 5.08 22.81
N ALA A 318 -4.59 4.72 21.63
CA ALA A 318 -5.77 3.87 21.49
C ALA A 318 -5.52 2.42 21.94
N ILE A 319 -4.40 1.82 21.53
CA ILE A 319 -4.04 0.45 21.93
C ILE A 319 -3.72 0.41 23.44
N ALA A 320 -2.95 1.38 23.95
CA ALA A 320 -2.57 1.44 25.35
C ALA A 320 -3.78 1.69 26.26
N SER A 321 -4.67 2.62 25.92
CA SER A 321 -5.89 2.87 26.71
C SER A 321 -6.83 1.67 26.70
N THR A 322 -7.00 0.99 25.57
CA THR A 322 -7.86 -0.19 25.47
C THR A 322 -7.27 -1.41 26.19
N GLY A 323 -5.95 -1.59 26.14
CA GLY A 323 -5.27 -2.75 26.71
C GLY A 323 -4.93 -2.64 28.20
N LEU A 324 -4.76 -1.42 28.72
CA LEU A 324 -4.29 -1.19 30.09
C LEU A 324 -5.35 -0.62 31.04
N SER A 325 -6.47 -0.08 30.55
CA SER A 325 -7.45 0.59 31.42
C SER A 325 -8.01 -0.30 32.53
N GLY A 326 -8.18 0.26 33.72
CA GLY A 326 -8.73 -0.43 34.90
C GLY A 326 -7.83 -1.49 35.55
N ARG A 327 -6.56 -1.61 35.15
CA ARG A 327 -5.62 -2.58 35.73
C ARG A 327 -5.03 -2.01 37.04
N LYS A 328 -5.23 -2.73 38.15
CA LYS A 328 -4.66 -2.36 39.45
C LYS A 328 -3.13 -2.38 39.39
N VAL A 329 -2.50 -1.30 39.86
CA VAL A 329 -1.04 -1.16 39.92
C VAL A 329 -0.55 -1.64 41.28
N THR A 330 0.49 -2.48 41.27
CA THR A 330 1.17 -2.96 42.48
C THR A 330 2.62 -2.51 42.44
N CYS A 331 2.98 -1.54 43.29
CA CYS A 331 4.34 -1.02 43.37
C CYS A 331 5.26 -2.03 44.09
N PRO A 332 6.37 -2.46 43.47
CA PRO A 332 7.45 -3.17 44.17
C PRO A 332 8.17 -2.23 45.14
N VAL A 333 8.95 -2.80 46.06
CA VAL A 333 9.58 -2.06 47.18
C VAL A 333 10.47 -0.90 46.71
N ASN A 334 11.07 -1.01 45.53
CA ASN A 334 11.90 0.02 44.89
C ASN A 334 11.10 1.17 44.23
N GLU A 335 9.79 1.02 44.04
CA GLU A 335 8.89 2.07 43.50
C GLU A 335 8.06 2.74 44.61
N LEU A 336 8.14 2.25 45.85
CA LEU A 336 7.45 2.84 46.99
C LEU A 336 8.15 4.13 47.43
N ALA A 337 7.39 5.21 47.56
CA ALA A 337 7.85 6.40 48.25
C ALA A 337 7.79 6.13 49.76
N ILE A 338 8.96 6.07 50.40
CA ILE A 338 9.09 5.87 51.84
C ILE A 338 9.18 7.25 52.50
N MET A 339 8.22 7.55 53.37
CA MET A 339 8.15 8.83 54.09
C MET A 339 7.95 8.60 55.59
N GLN A 340 8.52 9.46 56.43
CA GLN A 340 8.32 9.39 57.88
C GLN A 340 7.10 10.22 58.29
N PRO A 341 6.16 9.65 59.07
CA PRO A 341 5.04 10.42 59.59
C PRO A 341 5.51 11.32 60.76
N PRO A 342 4.82 12.44 61.02
CA PRO A 342 5.03 13.23 62.23
C PRO A 342 4.77 12.39 63.49
N ALA A 343 5.45 12.72 64.60
CA ALA A 343 5.33 11.99 65.86
C ALA A 343 3.86 11.92 66.33
N GLY A 344 3.37 10.70 66.60
CA GLY A 344 2.02 10.44 67.08
C GLY A 344 0.97 10.16 66.00
N HIS A 345 1.33 10.17 64.71
CA HIS A 345 0.43 9.81 63.60
C HIS A 345 0.79 8.46 62.98
N SER A 346 -0.22 7.60 62.77
CA SER A 346 -0.09 6.41 61.90
C SER A 346 0.06 6.82 60.44
N CYS A 347 0.73 6.00 59.63
CA CYS A 347 0.89 6.21 58.19
C CYS A 347 -0.43 6.43 57.45
N GLY A 348 -1.50 5.70 57.83
CA GLY A 348 -2.85 5.92 57.33
C GLY A 348 -3.34 7.34 57.64
N ALA A 349 -3.37 7.73 58.92
CA ALA A 349 -3.80 9.07 59.31
C ALA A 349 -3.01 10.23 58.66
N TYR A 350 -1.71 10.04 58.41
CA TYR A 350 -0.86 11.05 57.79
C TYR A 350 -1.04 11.14 56.27
N LEU A 351 -1.06 9.99 55.56
CA LEU A 351 -1.07 9.94 54.10
C LEU A 351 -2.47 9.83 53.49
N GLN A 352 -3.51 9.49 54.26
CA GLN A 352 -4.88 9.36 53.74
C GLN A 352 -5.39 10.65 53.05
N PRO A 353 -5.20 11.87 53.60
CA PRO A 353 -5.62 13.10 52.93
C PRO A 353 -4.91 13.29 51.58
N TYR A 354 -3.62 12.95 51.53
CA TYR A 354 -2.81 13.01 50.31
C TYR A 354 -3.25 11.96 49.29
N ALA A 355 -3.44 10.71 49.71
CA ALA A 355 -3.90 9.61 48.86
C ALA A 355 -5.30 9.87 48.26
N THR A 356 -6.16 10.59 48.97
CA THR A 356 -7.49 10.97 48.49
C THR A 356 -7.44 12.12 47.47
N ALA A 357 -6.49 13.05 47.63
CA ALA A 357 -6.34 14.21 46.75
C ALA A 357 -5.51 13.92 45.47
N ALA A 358 -4.38 13.24 45.62
CA ALA A 358 -3.46 12.92 44.52
C ALA A 358 -3.74 11.56 43.86
N GLY A 359 -4.49 10.69 44.55
CA GLY A 359 -4.66 9.29 44.14
C GLY A 359 -3.43 8.45 44.48
N GLY A 360 -3.63 7.17 44.82
CA GLY A 360 -2.56 6.25 45.20
C GLY A 360 -3.03 5.21 46.21
N SER A 361 -2.14 4.32 46.63
CA SER A 361 -2.45 3.29 47.65
C SER A 361 -1.36 3.20 48.70
N ILE A 362 -1.78 3.13 49.96
CA ILE A 362 -0.90 2.96 51.13
C ILE A 362 -0.81 1.47 51.44
N TYR A 363 0.41 0.94 51.61
CA TYR A 363 0.64 -0.49 51.83
C TYR A 363 0.66 -0.87 53.33
N ASN A 364 1.10 0.05 54.19
CA ASN A 364 1.24 -0.15 55.64
C ASN A 364 0.49 0.93 56.46
N PRO A 365 -0.85 0.97 56.44
CA PRO A 365 -1.62 2.03 57.09
C PRO A 365 -1.40 2.12 58.61
N ASP A 366 -1.10 0.99 59.27
CA ASP A 366 -0.97 0.91 60.73
C ASP A 366 0.45 1.20 61.26
N ALA A 367 1.44 1.35 60.36
CA ALA A 367 2.82 1.61 60.77
C ALA A 367 2.98 3.04 61.33
N MET A 368 3.90 3.22 62.29
CA MET A 368 4.27 4.53 62.87
C MET A 368 5.63 5.04 62.37
N SER A 369 6.27 4.29 61.47
CA SER A 369 7.54 4.62 60.81
C SER A 369 7.54 4.02 59.41
N ASP A 370 8.34 4.59 58.51
CA ASP A 370 8.53 4.11 57.13
C ASP A 370 7.22 3.88 56.36
N CYS A 371 6.42 4.94 56.20
CA CYS A 371 5.17 4.87 55.45
C CYS A 371 5.44 4.58 53.98
N GLN A 372 4.87 3.48 53.48
CA GLN A 372 5.01 2.99 52.12
C GLN A 372 3.83 3.49 51.26
N TYR A 373 4.14 4.42 50.36
CA TYR A 373 3.18 5.03 49.47
C TYR A 373 3.44 4.66 48.01
N CYS A 374 2.42 4.18 47.32
CA CYS A 374 2.45 3.95 45.87
C CYS A 374 1.67 5.07 45.16
N PRO A 375 2.32 5.86 44.29
CA PRO A 375 1.74 7.04 43.65
C PRO A 375 0.67 6.74 42.59
N SER A 376 0.51 5.49 42.16
CA SER A 376 -0.55 5.10 41.24
C SER A 376 -1.21 3.82 41.73
N SER A 377 -2.52 3.86 41.99
CA SER A 377 -3.29 2.67 42.37
C SER A 377 -3.95 1.98 41.18
N ASN A 378 -4.21 2.74 40.12
CA ASN A 378 -4.82 2.26 38.88
C ASN A 378 -3.98 2.73 37.67
N SER A 379 -3.94 1.90 36.62
CA SER A 379 -3.27 2.21 35.37
C SER A 379 -3.80 3.49 34.71
N ASP A 380 -5.08 3.83 34.86
CA ASP A 380 -5.65 5.06 34.31
C ASP A 380 -5.00 6.33 34.92
N GLN A 381 -4.60 6.28 36.20
CA GLN A 381 -3.86 7.38 36.83
C GLN A 381 -2.49 7.54 36.18
N PHE A 382 -1.79 6.43 35.95
CA PHE A 382 -0.51 6.44 35.25
C PHE A 382 -0.68 6.93 33.80
N LEU A 383 -1.65 6.41 33.04
CA LEU A 383 -1.92 6.83 31.66
C LEU A 383 -2.26 8.33 31.56
N SER A 384 -2.93 8.90 32.57
CA SER A 384 -3.23 10.33 32.59
C SER A 384 -1.97 11.22 32.65
N THR A 385 -0.89 10.74 33.30
CA THR A 385 0.39 11.46 33.37
C THR A 385 1.08 11.59 32.02
N VAL A 386 0.83 10.64 31.11
CA VAL A 386 1.33 10.64 29.73
C VAL A 386 0.28 11.15 28.73
N ALA A 387 -0.76 11.85 29.20
CA ALA A 387 -1.84 12.43 28.40
C ALA A 387 -2.65 11.40 27.57
N ILE A 388 -2.74 10.16 28.05
CA ILE A 388 -3.58 9.09 27.50
C ILE A 388 -4.81 8.94 28.38
N SER A 389 -6.00 9.20 27.85
CA SER A 389 -7.27 8.98 28.55
C SER A 389 -8.18 8.02 27.80
N TYR A 390 -8.89 7.18 28.54
CA TYR A 390 -9.80 6.19 27.96
C TYR A 390 -10.95 6.84 27.16
N SER A 391 -11.50 7.95 27.65
CA SER A 391 -12.61 8.67 27.00
C SER A 391 -12.24 9.29 25.65
N THR A 392 -10.99 9.74 25.48
CA THR A 392 -10.55 10.34 24.20
C THR A 392 -10.04 9.30 23.21
N GLY A 393 -9.84 8.05 23.61
CA GLY A 393 -9.32 6.98 22.75
C GLY A 393 -10.17 6.76 21.50
N TRP A 394 -11.51 6.79 21.63
CA TRP A 394 -12.43 6.59 20.51
C TRP A 394 -12.52 7.81 19.57
N GLU A 395 -12.49 9.02 20.10
CA GLU A 395 -12.51 10.25 19.29
C GLU A 395 -11.20 10.46 18.52
N ARG A 396 -10.08 10.10 19.16
CA ARG A 396 -8.75 10.08 18.55
C ARG A 396 -8.65 9.01 17.46
N LEU A 397 -9.27 7.84 17.67
CA LEU A 397 -9.39 6.81 16.63
C LEU A 397 -10.22 7.31 15.43
N ARG A 398 -11.36 7.98 15.67
CA ARG A 398 -12.18 8.57 14.61
C ARG A 398 -11.39 9.59 13.78
N HIS A 399 -10.57 10.43 14.42
CA HIS A 399 -9.66 11.33 13.70
C HIS A 399 -8.62 10.58 12.89
N TYR A 400 -7.99 9.54 13.45
CA TYR A 400 -7.01 8.72 12.74
C TYR A 400 -7.63 8.03 11.50
N VAL A 401 -8.86 7.53 11.62
CA VAL A 401 -9.62 6.98 10.50
C VAL A 401 -9.92 8.06 9.44
N CYS A 402 -10.42 9.23 9.84
CA CYS A 402 -10.75 10.30 8.89
C CYS A 402 -9.55 10.91 8.17
N VAL A 403 -8.38 10.99 8.81
CA VAL A 403 -7.19 11.67 8.25
C VAL A 403 -6.34 10.74 7.37
N TYR A 404 -6.46 9.42 7.54
CA TYR A 404 -5.52 8.47 6.93
C TYR A 404 -6.15 7.36 6.08
N LEU A 405 -7.49 7.24 6.05
CA LEU A 405 -8.23 6.40 5.07
C LEU A 405 -8.81 7.18 3.88
N PHE A 406 -8.84 8.52 3.98
CA PHE A 406 -9.23 9.46 2.93
C PHE A 406 -8.10 10.46 2.73
#